data_AF-A0AAE9LV93-F1
#
_entry.id   AF-A0AAE9LV93-F1
#
_cell.length_a   1.000
_cell.length_b   1.000
_cell.length_c   1.000
_cell.angle_alpha   90.00
_cell.angle_beta   90.00
_cell.angle_gamma   90.00
#
_symmetry.space_group_name_H-M   'P 1'
#
loop_
_entity.id
_entity.type
_entity.pdbx_description
1 polymer ?
#
loop_
_entity_poly.entity_id
_entity_poly.type
_entity_poly.pdbx_seq_one_letter_code
_entity_poly.pdbx_strand_id
1 'polypeptide(L)' 'MSEAILFYRVDEPYGEFSNFSKHGFWVDGVRWRTVEHYFQTHKFHDVELRNTMRNVQSPMEVANMGRDRRHPFKK' A
#
# COMPACT_ATOMS: atom_id res chain seq x y z
N MET A 1 -7.23 28.61 17.36
CA MET A 1 -7.81 27.96 16.17
C MET A 1 -6.71 27.11 15.57
N SER A 2 -6.93 25.81 15.34
CA SER A 2 -5.96 24.96 14.64
C SER A 2 -6.08 25.20 13.13
N GLU A 3 -4.96 25.42 12.46
CA GLU A 3 -4.92 25.53 11.00
C GLU A 3 -4.99 24.15 10.33
N ALA A 4 -5.54 24.11 9.11
CA ALA A 4 -5.63 22.88 8.33
C ALA A 4 -4.27 22.55 7.69
N ILE A 5 -3.90 21.27 7.72
CA ILE A 5 -2.70 20.76 7.03
C ILE A 5 -3.13 20.19 5.69
N LEU A 6 -2.58 20.74 4.60
CA LEU A 6 -2.76 20.23 3.24
C LEU A 6 -1.47 19.50 2.82
N PHE A 7 -1.61 18.26 2.35
CA PHE A 7 -0.50 17.42 1.91
C PHE A 7 -0.91 16.63 0.67
N TYR A 8 0.06 16.31 -0.19
CA TYR A 8 -0.23 15.63 -1.45
C TYR A 8 0.81 14.58 -1.85
N ARG A 9 2.11 14.91 -1.81
CA ARG A 9 3.18 13.99 -2.24
C ARG A 9 3.95 13.43 -1.06
N VAL A 10 4.45 12.22 -1.24
CA VAL A 10 5.20 11.48 -0.20
C VAL A 10 6.59 12.07 0.07
N ASP A 11 7.14 12.80 -0.89
CA ASP A 11 8.43 13.50 -0.83
C ASP A 11 8.31 14.98 -0.44
N GLU A 12 7.09 15.44 -0.10
CA GLU A 12 6.78 16.79 0.37
C GLU A 12 6.51 16.81 1.89
N PRO A 13 6.45 17.99 2.53
CA PRO A 13 6.07 18.11 3.93
C PRO A 13 4.77 17.35 4.23
N TYR A 14 4.73 16.66 5.37
CA TYR A 14 3.62 15.81 5.79
C TYR A 14 3.38 14.56 4.91
N GLY A 15 4.33 14.22 4.04
CA GLY A 15 4.31 13.03 3.21
C GLY A 15 4.19 11.72 4.01
N GLU A 16 4.56 11.74 5.29
CA GLU A 16 4.35 10.63 6.22
C GLU A 16 2.87 10.23 6.40
N PHE A 17 1.92 11.15 6.14
CA PHE A 17 0.48 10.88 6.18
C PHE A 17 -0.04 10.17 4.92
N SER A 18 0.78 10.05 3.88
CA SER A 18 0.42 9.28 2.68
C SER A 18 0.44 7.77 2.95
N ASN A 19 -0.48 7.01 2.33
CA ASN A 19 -0.42 5.55 2.29
C ASN A 19 0.79 4.99 1.50
N PHE A 20 1.49 5.84 0.73
CA PHE A 20 2.73 5.53 0.02
C PHE A 20 3.99 5.74 0.87
N SER A 21 3.81 6.33 2.05
CA SER A 21 4.86 6.56 3.04
C SER A 21 5.61 5.28 3.41
N LYS A 22 6.94 5.33 3.46
CA LYS A 22 7.84 4.19 3.78
C LYS A 22 7.88 3.85 5.28
N HIS A 23 6.77 4.09 5.97
CA HIS A 23 6.59 3.79 7.38
C HIS A 23 5.86 2.45 7.49
N GLY A 24 6.65 1.37 7.43
CA GLY A 24 6.12 0.01 7.52
C GLY A 24 5.55 -0.32 8.89
N PHE A 25 4.67 -1.32 8.93
CA PHE A 25 3.95 -1.74 10.13
C PHE A 25 3.77 -3.26 10.15
N TRP A 26 3.34 -3.80 11.28
CA TRP A 26 3.12 -5.23 11.48
C TRP A 26 1.62 -5.52 11.61
N VAL A 27 1.14 -6.54 10.88
CA VAL A 27 -0.22 -7.10 11.02
C VAL A 27 -0.11 -8.61 10.91
N ASP A 28 -0.73 -9.34 11.83
CA ASP A 28 -0.76 -10.81 11.85
C ASP A 28 0.64 -11.46 11.74
N GLY A 29 1.64 -10.87 12.39
CA GLY A 29 3.03 -11.35 12.36
C GLY A 29 3.76 -11.08 11.03
N VAL A 30 3.14 -10.37 10.09
CA VAL A 30 3.73 -9.99 8.79
C VAL A 30 4.08 -8.51 8.77
N ARG A 31 5.32 -8.18 8.36
CA ARG A 31 5.73 -6.79 8.13
C ARG A 31 5.29 -6.32 6.74
N TRP A 32 4.59 -5.20 6.70
CA TRP A 32 4.17 -4.51 5.48
C TRP A 32 5.03 -3.27 5.27
N ARG A 33 5.50 -3.04 4.04
CA ARG A 33 6.39 -1.91 3.71
C ARG A 33 5.69 -0.56 3.79
N THR A 34 4.44 -0.52 3.32
CA THR A 34 3.57 0.67 3.36
C THR A 34 2.11 0.23 3.51
N VAL A 35 1.21 1.17 3.84
CA VAL A 35 -0.24 0.90 3.87
C VAL A 35 -0.75 0.45 2.51
N GLU A 36 -0.20 1.02 1.42
CA GLU A 36 -0.54 0.61 0.06
C GLU A 36 -0.25 -0.87 -0.23
N HIS A 37 0.85 -1.43 0.28
CA HIS A 37 1.15 -2.86 0.12
C HIS A 37 0.09 -3.74 0.78
N TYR A 38 -0.28 -3.39 2.01
CA TYR A 38 -1.32 -4.10 2.74
C TYR A 38 -2.65 -4.03 1.98
N PHE A 39 -3.08 -2.83 1.63
CA PHE A 39 -4.36 -2.60 0.97
C PHE A 39 -4.46 -3.35 -0.37
N GLN A 40 -3.50 -3.17 -1.26
CA GLN A 40 -3.53 -3.76 -2.60
C GLN A 40 -3.46 -5.29 -2.56
N THR A 41 -2.62 -5.84 -1.68
CA THR A 41 -2.49 -7.30 -1.52
C THR A 41 -3.78 -7.93 -0.99
N HIS A 42 -4.51 -7.25 -0.11
CA HIS A 42 -5.73 -7.83 0.48
C HIS A 42 -6.92 -7.90 -0.48
N LYS A 43 -6.83 -7.23 -1.65
CA LYS A 43 -7.86 -7.27 -2.68
C LYS A 43 -7.97 -8.61 -3.41
N PHE A 44 -7.00 -9.51 -3.30
CA PHE A 44 -6.97 -10.76 -4.09
C PHE A 44 -7.03 -12.00 -3.22
N HIS A 45 -7.68 -13.06 -3.70
CA HIS A 45 -7.69 -14.37 -3.03
C HIS A 45 -6.45 -15.22 -3.33
N ASP A 46 -5.85 -15.03 -4.50
CA ASP A 46 -4.68 -15.79 -4.97
C ASP A 46 -3.47 -15.57 -4.04
N VAL A 47 -3.00 -16.66 -3.42
CA VAL A 47 -1.90 -16.65 -2.45
C VAL A 47 -0.56 -16.30 -3.11
N GLU A 48 -0.31 -16.78 -4.34
CA GLU A 48 0.94 -16.54 -5.06
C GLU A 48 1.02 -15.08 -5.51
N LEU A 49 -0.08 -14.55 -6.04
CA LEU A 49 -0.17 -13.13 -6.35
C LEU A 49 0.04 -12.27 -5.11
N ARG A 50 -0.61 -12.62 -3.98
CA ARG A 50 -0.44 -11.89 -2.72
C ARG A 50 1.00 -11.90 -2.22
N ASN A 51 1.66 -13.05 -2.28
CA ASN A 51 3.06 -13.19 -1.88
C ASN A 51 3.98 -12.35 -2.77
N THR A 52 3.71 -12.33 -4.07
CA THR A 52 4.43 -11.48 -5.04
C THR A 52 4.23 -10.00 -4.70
N MET A 53 2.98 -9.56 -4.56
CA MET A 53 2.61 -8.17 -4.22
C MET A 53 3.17 -7.71 -2.87
N ARG A 54 3.28 -8.59 -1.88
CA ARG A 54 3.91 -8.26 -0.59
C ARG A 54 5.41 -7.97 -0.73
N ASN A 55 6.09 -8.65 -1.65
CA ASN A 55 7.54 -8.64 -1.78
C ASN A 55 8.09 -7.58 -2.76
N VAL A 56 7.24 -6.89 -3.52
CA VAL A 56 7.67 -5.74 -4.36
C VAL A 56 8.13 -4.58 -3.50
N GLN A 57 9.17 -3.86 -3.92
CA GLN A 57 9.78 -2.81 -3.09
C GLN A 57 9.02 -1.49 -3.16
N SER A 58 8.43 -1.21 -4.33
CA SER A 58 7.81 0.07 -4.61
C SER A 58 6.31 0.06 -4.30
N PRO A 59 5.78 1.03 -3.52
CA PRO A 59 4.35 1.19 -3.36
C PRO A 59 3.64 1.54 -4.68
N MET A 60 4.35 2.12 -5.65
CA MET A 60 3.79 2.36 -6.98
C MET A 60 3.60 1.05 -7.76
N GLU A 61 4.55 0.13 -7.64
CA GLU A 61 4.50 -1.17 -8.30
C GLU A 61 3.32 -2.00 -7.78
N VAL A 62 3.16 -2.11 -6.45
CA VAL A 62 2.03 -2.84 -5.86
C VAL A 62 0.68 -2.19 -6.21
N ALA A 63 0.64 -0.86 -6.32
CA ALA A 63 -0.56 -0.13 -6.75
C ALA A 63 -0.93 -0.44 -8.20
N ASN A 64 0.06 -0.54 -9.10
CA ASN A 64 -0.17 -0.90 -10.49
C ASN A 64 -0.66 -2.35 -10.61
N MET A 65 -0.04 -3.29 -9.90
CA MET A 65 -0.50 -4.68 -9.83
C MET A 65 -1.94 -4.77 -9.31
N GLY A 66 -2.27 -4.01 -8.25
CA GLY A 66 -3.58 -4.07 -7.63
C GLY A 66 -4.71 -3.34 -8.37
N ARG A 67 -4.38 -2.55 -9.41
CA ARG A 67 -5.36 -2.00 -10.36
C ARG A 67 -5.65 -2.94 -11.53
N ASP A 68 -4.85 -3.99 -11.70
CA ASP A 68 -5.02 -4.95 -12.77
C ASP A 68 -6.27 -5.80 -12.55
N ARG A 69 -7.26 -5.63 -13.43
CA ARG A 69 -8.56 -6.30 -13.36
C ARG A 69 -8.54 -7.71 -13.95
N ARG A 70 -7.39 -8.18 -14.44
CA ARG A 70 -7.23 -9.58 -14.90
C ARG A 70 -7.33 -10.58 -13.76
N HIS A 71 -7.15 -10.14 -12.51
CA HIS A 71 -7.29 -10.98 -11.33
C HIS A 71 -8.59 -10.66 -10.58
N PRO A 72 -9.34 -11.68 -10.14
CA PRO A 72 -10.61 -11.47 -9.44
C PRO A 72 -10.37 -10.85 -8.06
N PHE A 73 -11.07 -9.74 -7.79
CA PHE A 73 -11.08 -9.13 -6.47
C PHE A 73 -11.89 -9.95 -5.47
N LYS A 74 -11.52 -9.87 -4.19
CA LYS A 74 -12.39 -10.27 -3.09
C LYS A 74 -13.64 -9.41 -3.11
N LYS A 75 -14.80 -10.00 -2.84
CA LYS A 75 -16.05 -9.27 -2.62
C LYS A 75 -16.07 -8.61 -1.25
#